data_AF-A0A7W9A160-F1
#
_entry.id   AF-A0A7W9A160-F1
#
_cell.length_a   1.000
_cell.length_b   1.000
_cell.length_c   1.000
_cell.angle_alpha   90.00
_cell.angle_beta   90.00
_cell.angle_gamma   90.00
#
_symmetry.space_group_name_H-M   'P 1'
#
loop_
_entity.id
_entity.type
_entity.pdbx_description
1 polymer ?
#
loop_
_entity_poly.entity_id
_entity_poly.type
_entity_poly.pdbx_seq_one_letter_code
_entity_poly.pdbx_strand_id
1 'polypeptide(L)'
;MFTRLAMFAMVLALGSGLAAAPALAQEAPKATLSAADRAGLDARIDQLNGMVEAGQFSAMIEFLPPKVLQTIADTYGATVEEAQNASREMVDELMSQVAILAFDIDRAGAQTFVTPDGSRQYVVLDLTMLMETQGIQIKAVSPNLAFKDDGVWYLMDVNDPAQANILREAYPEFEGVTFEPGTMDMIE
;
A
#
# COMPACT_ATOMS: atom_id res chain seq x y z
N MET A 1 -6.59 11.07 -26.04
CA MET A 1 -5.52 10.06 -26.23
C MET A 1 -4.88 9.73 -24.88
N PHE A 2 -5.69 9.49 -23.84
CA PHE A 2 -5.27 9.34 -22.44
C PHE A 2 -5.92 8.13 -21.75
N THR A 3 -6.38 7.15 -22.53
CA THR A 3 -7.17 6.01 -22.01
C THR A 3 -6.30 4.86 -21.49
N ARG A 4 -4.98 5.05 -21.37
CA ARG A 4 -4.02 3.97 -21.03
C ARG A 4 -3.27 4.15 -19.71
N LEU A 5 -3.44 5.30 -19.04
CA LEU A 5 -2.77 5.63 -17.79
C LEU A 5 -3.75 5.70 -16.60
N ALA A 6 -4.82 4.90 -16.65
CA ALA A 6 -5.92 4.92 -15.67
C ALA A 6 -5.84 3.74 -14.68
N MET A 7 -4.64 3.24 -14.38
CA MET A 7 -4.49 2.00 -13.62
C MET A 7 -3.44 2.13 -12.51
N PHE A 8 -3.59 3.17 -11.70
CA PHE A 8 -3.03 3.21 -10.34
C PHE A 8 -4.09 3.63 -9.33
N ALA A 9 -5.36 3.30 -9.61
CA ALA A 9 -6.35 3.37 -8.55
C ALA A 9 -5.80 2.51 -7.40
N MET A 10 -5.82 3.06 -6.20
CA MET A 10 -5.85 2.28 -4.96
C MET A 10 -7.14 1.46 -5.07
N VAL A 11 -7.07 0.39 -5.89
CA VAL A 11 -8.19 -0.47 -6.19
C VAL A 11 -8.35 -1.28 -4.93
N LEU A 12 -9.24 -0.79 -4.10
CA LEU A 12 -10.04 -1.59 -3.21
C LEU A 12 -10.68 -2.68 -4.08
N ALA A 13 -9.98 -3.80 -4.20
CA ALA A 13 -10.39 -4.92 -5.02
C ALA A 13 -11.71 -5.49 -4.47
N LEU A 14 -12.75 -5.40 -5.29
CA LEU A 14 -14.00 -6.13 -5.12
C LEU A 14 -13.73 -7.63 -5.24
N GLY A 15 -13.24 -8.23 -4.17
CA GLY A 15 -13.07 -9.67 -4.01
C GLY A 15 -14.40 -10.33 -3.65
N SER A 16 -15.22 -10.62 -4.66
CA SER A 16 -16.36 -11.55 -4.47
C SER A 16 -15.83 -12.98 -4.40
N GLY A 17 -15.99 -13.65 -3.25
CA GLY A 17 -15.97 -15.11 -3.19
C GLY A 17 -15.21 -15.73 -2.04
N LEU A 18 -15.96 -16.29 -1.08
CA LEU A 18 -15.52 -17.23 -0.04
C LEU A 18 -14.55 -18.31 -0.58
N ALA A 19 -13.36 -18.36 0.01
CA ALA A 19 -12.70 -19.60 0.37
C ALA A 19 -11.75 -19.33 1.54
N ALA A 20 -12.11 -19.78 2.73
CA ALA A 20 -11.16 -19.90 3.84
C ALA A 20 -10.12 -20.96 3.47
N ALA A 21 -9.07 -20.54 2.76
CA ALA A 21 -7.87 -21.34 2.63
C ALA A 21 -7.12 -21.25 3.97
N PRO A 22 -6.57 -22.37 4.49
CA PRO A 22 -5.69 -22.30 5.65
C PRO A 22 -4.51 -21.40 5.27
N ALA A 23 -4.38 -20.27 5.97
CA ALA A 23 -3.23 -19.39 5.87
C ALA A 23 -1.97 -20.24 6.08
N LEU A 24 -1.26 -20.54 4.99
CA LEU A 24 0.14 -20.92 5.07
C LEU A 24 0.88 -19.63 5.40
N ALA A 25 0.75 -19.20 6.67
CA ALA A 25 1.55 -18.15 7.25
C ALA A 25 3.01 -18.53 6.99
N GLN A 26 3.65 -17.83 6.05
CA GLN A 26 5.02 -18.08 5.67
C GLN A 26 5.87 -17.99 6.94
N GLU A 27 6.61 -19.06 7.27
CA GLU A 27 7.63 -19.07 8.33
C GLU A 27 8.83 -18.20 7.90
N ALA A 28 8.60 -16.96 7.49
CA ALA A 28 9.67 -16.00 7.36
C ALA A 28 10.21 -15.73 8.78
N PRO A 29 11.54 -15.68 8.97
CA PRO A 29 12.11 -15.48 10.29
C PRO A 29 11.61 -14.16 10.85
N LYS A 30 10.87 -14.21 11.96
CA LYS A 30 10.43 -13.03 12.70
C LYS A 30 11.67 -12.26 13.14
N ALA A 31 11.97 -11.17 12.43
CA ALA A 31 13.02 -10.26 12.82
C ALA A 31 12.46 -9.27 13.86
N THR A 32 13.33 -8.68 14.67
CA THR A 32 12.94 -7.53 15.52
C THR A 32 13.49 -6.28 14.87
N LEU A 33 12.60 -5.35 14.54
CA LEU A 33 12.99 -4.04 14.04
C LEU A 33 13.78 -3.27 15.11
N SER A 34 14.87 -2.60 14.72
CA SER A 34 15.64 -1.78 15.66
C SER A 34 14.78 -0.63 16.22
N ALA A 35 15.11 -0.10 17.40
CA ALA A 35 14.36 1.01 17.98
C ALA A 35 14.37 2.28 17.09
N ALA A 36 15.50 2.54 16.42
CA ALA A 36 15.62 3.65 15.48
C ALA A 36 14.77 3.43 14.23
N ASP A 37 14.75 2.22 13.71
CA ASP A 37 13.95 1.86 12.54
C ASP A 37 12.45 1.88 12.86
N ARG A 38 12.04 1.42 14.05
CA ARG A 38 10.66 1.54 14.55
C ARG A 38 10.24 3.00 14.67
N ALA A 39 11.05 3.85 15.30
CA ALA A 39 10.75 5.27 15.40
C ALA A 39 10.65 5.94 14.01
N GLY A 40 11.49 5.53 13.06
CA GLY A 40 11.42 6.02 11.68
C GLY A 40 10.14 5.59 10.95
N LEU A 41 9.69 4.34 11.16
CA LEU A 41 8.44 3.84 10.59
C LEU A 41 7.23 4.55 11.23
N ASP A 42 7.23 4.70 12.56
CA ASP A 42 6.17 5.41 13.29
C ASP A 42 6.04 6.85 12.82
N ALA A 43 7.14 7.58 12.68
CA ALA A 43 7.14 8.95 12.15
C ALA A 43 6.60 9.02 10.72
N ARG A 44 6.88 7.99 9.91
CA ARG A 44 6.36 7.91 8.54
C ARG A 44 4.85 7.65 8.54
N ILE A 45 4.37 6.75 9.40
CA ILE A 45 2.92 6.52 9.58
C ILE A 45 2.22 7.78 10.10
N ASP A 46 2.83 8.51 11.05
CA ASP A 46 2.28 9.78 11.54
C ASP A 46 2.14 10.83 10.42
N GLN A 47 3.14 10.91 9.53
CA GLN A 47 3.06 11.78 8.35
C GLN A 47 1.91 11.37 7.42
N LEU A 48 1.71 10.06 7.22
CA LEU A 48 0.62 9.55 6.39
C LEU A 48 -0.75 9.89 7.00
N ASN A 49 -0.93 9.66 8.30
CA ASN A 49 -2.15 10.01 9.03
C ASN A 49 -2.44 11.51 8.92
N GLY A 50 -1.43 12.36 9.10
CA GLY A 50 -1.59 13.82 8.96
C GLY A 50 -2.04 14.23 7.55
N MET A 51 -1.57 13.56 6.49
CA MET A 51 -2.05 13.80 5.13
C MET A 51 -3.50 13.38 4.94
N VAL A 52 -3.90 12.23 5.48
CA VAL A 52 -5.30 11.75 5.44
C VAL A 52 -6.23 12.73 6.16
N GLU A 53 -5.87 13.16 7.37
CA GLU A 53 -6.62 14.16 8.15
C GLU A 53 -6.73 15.52 7.43
N ALA A 54 -5.67 15.91 6.71
CA ALA A 54 -5.65 17.12 5.92
C ALA A 54 -6.32 16.99 4.53
N GLY A 55 -6.82 15.80 4.17
CA GLY A 55 -7.41 15.51 2.86
C GLY A 55 -6.41 15.54 1.70
N GLN A 56 -5.11 15.39 1.98
CA GLN A 56 -4.02 15.48 1.01
C GLN A 56 -3.71 14.12 0.36
N PHE A 57 -4.73 13.41 -0.12
CA PHE A 57 -4.60 12.04 -0.64
C PHE A 57 -3.63 11.93 -1.82
N SER A 58 -3.62 12.91 -2.72
CA SER A 58 -2.69 12.94 -3.85
C SER A 58 -1.22 13.04 -3.43
N ALA A 59 -0.92 13.63 -2.27
CA ALA A 59 0.44 13.67 -1.75
C ALA A 59 0.93 12.29 -1.23
N MET A 60 0.02 11.33 -1.01
CA MET A 60 0.37 9.99 -0.54
C MET A 60 1.22 9.21 -1.54
N ILE A 61 1.26 9.62 -2.81
CA ILE A 61 2.16 9.04 -3.82
C ILE A 61 3.63 9.12 -3.41
N GLU A 62 3.99 10.06 -2.54
CA GLU A 62 5.35 10.22 -2.00
C GLU A 62 5.76 9.08 -1.05
N PHE A 63 4.82 8.22 -0.65
CA PHE A 63 5.07 7.02 0.14
C PHE A 63 5.44 5.82 -0.72
N LEU A 64 5.24 5.90 -2.04
CA LEU A 64 5.72 4.87 -2.96
C LEU A 64 7.23 4.99 -3.17
N PRO A 65 7.95 3.87 -3.26
CA PRO A 65 9.36 3.90 -3.57
C PRO A 65 9.64 4.49 -4.96
N PRO A 66 10.71 5.30 -5.14
CA PRO A 66 11.04 5.88 -6.44
C PRO A 66 11.24 4.83 -7.55
N LYS A 67 11.79 3.66 -7.22
CA LYS A 67 11.97 2.56 -8.18
C LYS A 67 10.64 2.00 -8.66
N VAL A 68 9.62 1.92 -7.80
CA VAL A 68 8.26 1.53 -8.19
C VAL A 68 7.70 2.55 -9.17
N LEU A 69 7.80 3.85 -8.88
CA LEU A 69 7.32 4.90 -9.78
C LEU A 69 8.03 4.88 -11.14
N GLN A 70 9.33 4.58 -11.16
CA GLN A 70 10.09 4.39 -12.39
C GLN A 70 9.59 3.16 -13.18
N THR A 71 9.41 2.01 -12.52
CA THR A 71 8.88 0.80 -13.17
C THR A 71 7.51 1.08 -13.78
N ILE A 72 6.62 1.76 -13.06
CA ILE A 72 5.31 2.18 -13.59
C ILE A 72 5.47 3.02 -14.84
N ALA A 73 6.29 4.06 -14.78
CA ALA A 73 6.55 4.95 -15.90
C ALA A 73 7.05 4.17 -17.13
N ASP A 74 7.99 3.25 -16.93
CA ASP A 74 8.56 2.40 -17.99
C ASP A 74 7.51 1.45 -18.58
N THR A 75 6.67 0.81 -17.74
CA THR A 75 5.59 -0.09 -18.18
C THR A 75 4.60 0.62 -19.12
N TYR A 76 4.29 1.90 -18.83
CA TYR A 76 3.31 2.67 -19.61
C TYR A 76 3.93 3.58 -20.68
N GLY A 77 5.26 3.59 -20.81
CA GLY A 77 5.98 4.46 -21.76
C GLY A 77 5.80 5.95 -21.46
N ALA A 78 5.71 6.30 -20.18
CA ALA A 78 5.58 7.66 -19.68
C ALA A 78 6.85 8.08 -18.92
N THR A 79 6.96 9.36 -18.59
CA THR A 79 7.94 9.83 -17.61
C THR A 79 7.42 9.63 -16.18
N VAL A 80 8.33 9.58 -15.21
CA VAL A 80 7.95 9.48 -13.77
C VAL A 80 7.06 10.65 -13.36
N GLU A 81 7.34 11.86 -13.85
CA GLU A 81 6.53 13.04 -13.56
C GLU A 81 5.11 12.91 -14.13
N GLU A 82 4.95 12.41 -15.36
CA GLU A 82 3.63 12.14 -15.95
C GLU A 82 2.87 11.07 -15.17
N ALA A 83 3.54 9.98 -14.76
CA ALA A 83 2.94 8.93 -13.95
C ALA A 83 2.50 9.47 -12.58
N GLN A 84 3.31 10.33 -11.96
CA GLN A 84 2.98 10.96 -10.70
C GLN A 84 1.78 11.90 -10.82
N ASN A 85 1.78 12.78 -11.83
CA ASN A 85 0.70 13.74 -12.04
C ASN A 85 -0.62 13.04 -12.37
N ALA A 86 -0.60 12.03 -13.24
CA ALA A 86 -1.80 11.26 -13.56
C ALA A 86 -2.37 10.52 -12.34
N SER A 87 -1.48 9.97 -11.51
CA SER A 87 -1.89 9.31 -10.26
C SER A 87 -2.52 10.30 -9.27
N ARG A 88 -1.96 11.51 -9.13
CA ARG A 88 -2.53 12.58 -8.31
C ARG A 88 -3.93 12.99 -8.80
N GLU A 89 -4.07 13.27 -10.11
CA GLU A 89 -5.36 13.66 -10.69
C GLU A 89 -6.45 12.61 -10.46
N MET A 90 -6.11 11.33 -10.65
CA MET A 90 -7.04 10.24 -10.43
C MET A 90 -7.40 10.05 -8.95
N VAL A 91 -6.44 10.21 -8.03
CA VAL A 91 -6.73 10.17 -6.59
C VAL A 91 -7.67 11.32 -6.20
N ASP A 92 -7.42 12.54 -6.68
CA ASP A 92 -8.29 13.69 -6.42
C ASP A 92 -9.72 13.43 -6.96
N GLU A 93 -9.85 12.85 -8.16
CA GLU A 93 -11.14 12.51 -8.75
C GLU A 93 -11.89 11.45 -7.92
N LEU A 94 -11.21 10.37 -7.51
CA LEU A 94 -11.78 9.30 -6.70
C LEU A 94 -12.22 9.82 -5.32
N MET A 95 -11.35 10.58 -4.66
CA MET A 95 -11.59 11.08 -3.32
C MET A 95 -12.63 12.21 -3.28
N SER A 96 -12.93 12.86 -4.40
CA SER A 96 -14.01 13.85 -4.48
C SER A 96 -15.41 13.29 -4.17
N GLN A 97 -15.57 11.97 -4.24
CA GLN A 97 -16.85 11.25 -4.07
C GLN A 97 -16.88 10.36 -2.82
N VAL A 98 -15.80 10.36 -2.03
CA VAL A 98 -15.61 9.47 -0.88
C VAL A 98 -15.28 10.29 0.35
N ALA A 99 -16.06 10.10 1.42
CA ALA A 99 -15.72 10.63 2.74
C ALA A 99 -14.97 9.57 3.55
N ILE A 100 -13.75 9.85 4.00
CA ILE A 100 -13.07 8.99 4.96
C ILE A 100 -13.56 9.35 6.36
N LEU A 101 -14.25 8.42 7.00
CA LEU A 101 -14.78 8.56 8.36
C LEU A 101 -13.76 8.14 9.42
N ALA A 102 -12.95 7.12 9.11
CA ALA A 102 -11.87 6.68 9.97
C ALA A 102 -10.73 6.10 9.14
N PHE A 103 -9.50 6.30 9.63
CA PHE A 103 -8.28 5.73 9.07
C PHE A 103 -7.38 5.34 10.23
N ASP A 104 -6.89 4.11 10.21
CA ASP A 104 -5.99 3.58 11.24
C ASP A 104 -4.97 2.63 10.62
N ILE A 105 -3.80 2.58 11.24
CA ILE A 105 -2.71 1.68 10.90
C ILE A 105 -2.31 0.94 12.17
N ASP A 106 -2.47 -0.39 12.18
CA ASP A 106 -2.18 -1.22 13.33
C ASP A 106 -0.67 -1.42 13.52
N ARG A 107 -0.08 -0.50 14.30
CA ARG A 107 1.33 -0.56 14.69
C ARG A 107 1.61 -1.68 15.69
N ALA A 108 0.63 -2.06 16.49
CA ALA A 108 0.79 -3.06 17.54
C ALA A 108 0.80 -4.48 16.95
N GLY A 109 0.00 -4.70 15.90
CA GLY A 109 -0.04 -5.93 15.10
C GLY A 109 1.06 -6.03 14.05
N ALA A 110 1.92 -5.02 13.90
CA ALA A 110 2.98 -5.00 12.89
C ALA A 110 3.92 -6.21 13.00
N GLN A 111 4.10 -6.92 11.89
CA GLN A 111 4.94 -8.11 11.79
C GLN A 111 6.17 -7.81 10.94
N THR A 112 7.37 -8.09 11.47
CA THR A 112 8.63 -7.89 10.76
C THR A 112 9.17 -9.20 10.22
N PHE A 113 9.59 -9.17 8.96
CA PHE A 113 10.08 -10.30 8.21
C PHE A 113 11.39 -9.95 7.48
N VAL A 114 11.99 -10.94 6.86
CA VAL A 114 13.14 -10.80 5.96
C VAL A 114 12.79 -11.42 4.62
N THR A 115 13.22 -10.80 3.52
CA THR A 115 13.10 -11.37 2.17
C THR A 115 13.76 -12.75 2.08
N PRO A 116 13.33 -13.64 1.15
CA PRO A 116 13.87 -14.99 1.04
C PRO A 116 15.38 -15.04 0.80
N ASP A 117 15.94 -14.03 0.14
CA ASP A 117 17.37 -13.87 -0.12
C ASP A 117 18.16 -13.31 1.08
N GLY A 118 17.47 -12.91 2.16
CA GLY A 118 18.06 -12.35 3.37
C GLY A 118 18.47 -10.88 3.26
N SER A 119 18.27 -10.22 2.12
CA SER A 119 18.85 -8.91 1.83
C SER A 119 18.10 -7.75 2.50
N ARG A 120 16.80 -7.90 2.75
CA ARG A 120 15.94 -6.81 3.20
C ARG A 120 15.00 -7.23 4.31
N GLN A 121 14.93 -6.39 5.35
CA GLN A 121 13.85 -6.43 6.32
C GLN A 121 12.64 -5.65 5.81
N TYR A 122 11.45 -6.21 6.02
CA TYR A 122 10.19 -5.54 5.72
C TYR A 122 9.19 -5.77 6.85
N VAL A 123 8.17 -4.91 6.90
CA VAL A 123 7.12 -4.92 7.90
C VAL A 123 5.78 -5.03 7.19
N VAL A 124 4.88 -5.86 7.70
CA VAL A 124 3.49 -5.93 7.28
C VAL A 124 2.63 -5.39 8.42
N LEU A 125 1.74 -4.46 8.11
CA LEU A 125 0.86 -3.77 9.06
C LEU A 125 -0.54 -3.65 8.45
N ASP A 126 -1.58 -3.86 9.24
CA ASP A 126 -2.94 -3.73 8.74
C ASP A 126 -3.37 -2.26 8.72
N LEU A 127 -3.87 -1.82 7.58
CA LEU A 127 -4.50 -0.52 7.40
C LEU A 127 -6.01 -0.73 7.42
N THR A 128 -6.70 -0.04 8.31
CA THR A 128 -8.17 -0.02 8.36
C THR A 128 -8.67 1.34 7.90
N MET A 129 -9.60 1.35 6.95
CA MET A 129 -10.26 2.55 6.48
C MET A 129 -11.78 2.37 6.53
N LEU A 130 -12.48 3.32 7.14
CA LEU A 130 -13.93 3.43 7.07
C LEU A 130 -14.26 4.58 6.12
N MET A 131 -14.94 4.25 5.03
CA MET A 131 -15.34 5.19 3.98
C MET A 131 -16.85 5.27 3.90
N GLU A 132 -17.36 6.43 3.48
CA GLU A 132 -18.75 6.62 3.11
C GLU A 132 -18.82 7.15 1.68
N THR A 133 -19.64 6.49 0.85
CA THR A 133 -19.96 6.94 -0.50
C THR A 133 -21.42 6.66 -0.79
N GLN A 134 -22.12 7.65 -1.34
CA GLN A 134 -23.55 7.55 -1.66
C GLN A 134 -24.43 7.07 -0.49
N GLY A 135 -24.04 7.40 0.75
CA GLY A 135 -24.74 7.01 1.98
C GLY A 135 -24.51 5.56 2.42
N ILE A 136 -23.56 4.84 1.81
CA ILE A 136 -23.16 3.49 2.19
C ILE A 136 -21.80 3.58 2.89
N GLN A 137 -21.70 2.97 4.08
CA GLN A 137 -20.44 2.84 4.80
C GLN A 137 -19.74 1.53 4.43
N ILE A 138 -18.46 1.64 4.09
CA ILE A 138 -17.60 0.54 3.68
C ILE A 138 -16.38 0.55 4.59
N LYS A 139 -16.15 -0.56 5.29
CA LYS A 139 -14.91 -0.81 6.02
C LYS A 139 -13.98 -1.65 5.15
N ALA A 140 -12.80 -1.12 4.88
CA ALA A 140 -11.70 -1.85 4.26
C ALA A 140 -10.63 -2.16 5.31
N VAL A 141 -10.08 -3.37 5.29
CA VAL A 141 -8.90 -3.74 6.05
C VAL A 141 -7.90 -4.35 5.08
N SER A 142 -6.71 -3.78 4.95
CA SER A 142 -5.73 -4.23 3.97
C SER A 142 -4.33 -4.30 4.58
N PRO A 143 -3.62 -5.44 4.45
CA PRO A 143 -2.25 -5.51 4.90
C PRO A 143 -1.37 -4.66 3.99
N ASN A 144 -0.56 -3.79 4.57
CA ASN A 144 0.33 -2.88 3.85
C ASN A 144 1.78 -3.27 4.10
N LEU A 145 2.57 -3.23 3.03
CA LEU A 145 3.99 -3.47 3.09
C LEU A 145 4.71 -2.17 3.40
N ALA A 146 5.56 -2.19 4.43
CA ALA A 146 6.52 -1.15 4.70
C ALA A 146 7.95 -1.69 4.62
N PHE A 147 8.83 -0.99 3.92
CA PHE A 147 10.24 -1.31 3.89
C PHE A 147 11.08 -0.05 3.71
N LYS A 148 12.35 -0.15 4.09
CA LYS A 148 13.29 0.97 4.02
C LYS A 148 14.11 0.88 2.74
N ASP A 149 14.21 1.94 1.96
CA ASP A 149 15.14 2.05 0.83
C ASP A 149 15.90 3.38 0.94
N ASP A 150 17.22 3.35 0.76
CA ASP A 150 18.11 4.51 0.94
C ASP A 150 17.88 5.32 2.23
N GLY A 151 17.55 4.63 3.32
CA GLY A 151 17.33 5.25 4.62
C GLY A 151 15.90 5.76 4.87
N VAL A 152 15.03 5.71 3.87
CA VAL A 152 13.65 6.24 3.92
C VAL A 152 12.65 5.09 3.99
N TRP A 153 11.62 5.23 4.82
CA TRP A 153 10.50 4.30 4.89
C TRP A 153 9.47 4.58 3.80
N TYR A 154 9.13 3.54 3.05
CA TYR A 154 8.07 3.53 2.05
C TYR A 154 6.95 2.61 2.50
N LEU A 155 5.72 2.95 2.11
CA LEU A 155 4.51 2.19 2.43
C LEU A 155 3.76 1.97 1.12
N MET A 156 3.32 0.73 0.90
CA MET A 156 2.67 0.33 -0.34
C MET A 156 1.62 -0.74 -0.08
N ASP A 157 0.48 -0.61 -0.75
CA ASP A 157 -0.50 -1.68 -0.87
C ASP A 157 -0.02 -2.67 -1.93
N VAL A 158 0.12 -3.95 -1.56
CA VAL A 158 0.62 -5.02 -2.42
C VAL A 158 -0.35 -6.20 -2.48
N ASN A 159 -1.60 -5.95 -2.09
CA ASN A 159 -2.64 -6.98 -1.98
C ASN A 159 -3.24 -7.33 -3.35
N ASP A 160 -3.09 -6.43 -4.33
CA ASP A 160 -3.41 -6.70 -5.72
C ASP A 160 -2.21 -7.35 -6.45
N PRO A 161 -2.42 -8.44 -7.20
CA PRO A 161 -1.33 -9.10 -7.95
C PRO A 161 -0.57 -8.20 -8.91
N ALA A 162 -1.21 -7.20 -9.54
CA ALA A 162 -0.52 -6.28 -10.44
C ALA A 162 0.43 -5.36 -9.67
N GLN A 163 0.00 -4.85 -8.51
CA GLN A 163 0.86 -4.04 -7.64
C GLN A 163 2.03 -4.86 -7.09
N ALA A 164 1.78 -6.10 -6.66
CA ALA A 164 2.82 -7.01 -6.21
C ALA A 164 3.85 -7.33 -7.33
N ASN A 165 3.41 -7.47 -8.58
CA ASN A 165 4.33 -7.70 -9.70
C ASN A 165 5.20 -6.48 -9.97
N ILE A 166 4.64 -5.27 -9.94
CA ILE A 166 5.41 -4.03 -10.11
C ILE A 166 6.44 -3.86 -8.99
N LEU A 167 6.08 -4.21 -7.75
CA LEU A 167 7.05 -4.26 -6.65
C LEU A 167 8.20 -5.22 -6.97
N ARG A 168 7.92 -6.44 -7.43
CA ARG A 168 8.96 -7.44 -7.73
C ARG A 168 9.84 -7.05 -8.92
N GLU A 169 9.29 -6.36 -9.91
CA GLU A 169 10.07 -5.79 -11.00
C GLU A 169 11.03 -4.69 -10.50
N ALA A 170 10.57 -3.83 -9.58
CA ALA A 170 11.39 -2.78 -8.97
C ALA A 170 12.39 -3.30 -7.90
N TYR A 171 12.00 -4.37 -7.19
CA TYR A 171 12.70 -4.95 -6.05
C TYR A 171 12.61 -6.50 -6.12
N PRO A 172 13.48 -7.14 -6.93
CA PRO A 172 13.46 -8.60 -7.14
C PRO A 172 13.65 -9.43 -5.87
N GLU A 173 14.18 -8.85 -4.80
CA GLU A 173 14.29 -9.51 -3.48
C GLU A 173 12.94 -9.91 -2.88
N PHE A 174 11.82 -9.31 -3.32
CA PHE A 174 10.47 -9.71 -2.91
C PHE A 174 9.90 -10.90 -3.72
N GLU A 175 10.67 -11.46 -4.64
CA GLU A 175 10.30 -12.71 -5.31
C GLU A 175 10.10 -13.83 -4.28
N GLY A 176 8.99 -14.57 -4.43
CA GLY A 176 8.60 -15.62 -3.48
C GLY A 176 7.98 -15.14 -2.17
N VAL A 177 7.78 -13.83 -1.96
CA VAL A 177 6.95 -13.30 -0.86
C VAL A 177 5.48 -13.35 -1.26
N THR A 178 4.65 -13.92 -0.38
CA THR A 178 3.20 -13.94 -0.51
C THR A 178 2.58 -12.79 0.28
N PHE A 179 1.66 -12.05 -0.36
CA PHE A 179 0.90 -10.98 0.27
C PHE A 179 -0.55 -11.43 0.40
N GLU A 180 -1.09 -11.29 1.60
CA GLU A 180 -2.49 -11.63 1.88
C GLU A 180 -3.42 -10.58 1.26
N PRO A 181 -4.58 -10.97 0.71
CA PRO A 181 -5.52 -10.00 0.20
C PRO A 181 -6.16 -9.19 1.34
N GLY A 182 -6.54 -7.94 1.05
CA GLY A 182 -7.39 -7.17 1.95
C GLY A 182 -8.84 -7.66 1.96
N THR A 183 -9.60 -7.24 2.97
CA THR A 183 -11.03 -7.48 3.11
C THR A 183 -11.82 -6.18 3.01
N MET A 184 -13.08 -6.31 2.59
CA MET A 184 -14.03 -5.20 2.57
C MET A 184 -15.40 -5.68 3.01
N ASP A 185 -15.99 -4.91 3.92
CA ASP A 185 -17.29 -5.18 4.49
C ASP A 185 -18.16 -3.93 4.41
N MET A 186 -19.40 -4.10 3.95
CA MET A 186 -20.42 -3.06 4.08
C MET A 186 -20.86 -3.02 5.55
N ILE A 187 -20.87 -1.82 6.13
CA ILE A 187 -21.34 -1.59 7.50
C ILE A 187 -22.77 -1.06 7.44
N GLU A 188 -23.70 -1.78 8.07
CA GLU A 188 -25.11 -1.40 8.24
C GLU A 188 -25.32 -0.38 9.37
#